data_AF-A0A8T9Q6Z9-F1
#
_entry.id   AF-A0A8T9Q6Z9-F1
#
_cell.length_a   1.000
_cell.length_b   1.000
_cell.length_c   1.000
_cell.angle_alpha   90.00
_cell.angle_beta   90.00
_cell.angle_gamma   90.00
#
_symmetry.space_group_name_H-M   'P 1'
#
loop_
_entity.id
_entity.type
_entity.pdbx_description
1 polymer ?
#
loop_
_entity_poly.entity_id
_entity_poly.type
_entity_poly.pdbx_seq_one_letter_code
_entity_poly.pdbx_strand_id
1 'polypeptide(L)'
;MIGLHPGSSRPARQFKYPTLVFNAHDQFERIRTEGRYNKLRDTIRTRDVAYSGSINPMLEDFGQSSEVYQYSGKAYDEAWKCPFLSQHAR
;
A
#
# COMPACT_ATOMS: atom_id res chain seq x y z
N MET A 1 6.03 -4.27 3.32
CA MET A 1 5.11 -5.33 3.78
C MET A 1 3.70 -4.92 3.37
N ILE A 2 2.81 -5.82 2.96
CA ILE A 2 1.42 -5.51 2.56
C ILE A 2 0.45 -6.47 3.24
N GLY A 3 -0.63 -5.96 3.82
CA GLY A 3 -1.74 -6.72 4.41
C GLY A 3 -2.88 -6.93 3.41
N LEU A 4 -3.38 -8.15 3.35
CA LEU A 4 -4.56 -8.57 2.58
C LEU A 4 -5.55 -9.26 3.52
N HIS A 5 -6.85 -9.03 3.35
CA HIS A 5 -7.88 -9.64 4.19
C HIS A 5 -9.27 -9.55 3.51
N PRO A 6 -10.27 -10.36 3.93
CA PRO A 6 -11.58 -10.38 3.26
C PRO A 6 -12.31 -9.03 3.25
N GLY A 7 -12.11 -8.24 4.31
CA GLY A 7 -12.74 -6.93 4.47
C GLY A 7 -11.99 -5.76 3.84
N SER A 8 -11.00 -6.01 2.96
CA SER A 8 -10.28 -4.90 2.32
C SER A 8 -11.22 -4.12 1.40
N SER A 9 -11.08 -2.79 1.40
CA SER A 9 -11.82 -1.89 0.51
C SER A 9 -11.42 -2.06 -0.96
N ARG A 10 -10.31 -2.76 -1.24
CA ARG A 10 -9.80 -2.98 -2.59
C ARG A 10 -9.95 -4.44 -2.99
N PRO A 11 -10.65 -4.77 -4.09
CA PRO A 11 -10.82 -6.14 -4.56
C PRO A 11 -9.49 -6.89 -4.72
N ALA A 12 -8.45 -6.23 -5.24
CA ALA A 12 -7.11 -6.83 -5.40
C ALA A 12 -6.43 -7.22 -4.08
N ARG A 13 -6.97 -6.76 -2.93
CA ARG A 13 -6.49 -7.07 -1.58
C ARG A 13 -7.46 -7.94 -0.78
N GLN A 14 -8.55 -8.41 -1.38
CA GLN A 14 -9.49 -9.33 -0.76
C GLN A 14 -8.99 -10.76 -0.86
N PHE A 15 -8.36 -11.24 0.22
CA PHE A 15 -7.94 -12.63 0.37
C PHE A 15 -8.86 -13.37 1.33
N LYS A 16 -9.03 -14.68 1.14
CA LYS A 16 -9.89 -15.52 2.00
C LYS A 16 -9.47 -15.49 3.47
N TYR A 17 -8.18 -15.34 3.74
CA TYR A 17 -7.60 -15.30 5.07
C TYR A 17 -6.70 -14.07 5.23
N PRO A 18 -6.55 -13.53 6.46
CA PRO A 18 -5.54 -12.51 6.74
C PRO A 18 -4.16 -12.96 6.26
N THR A 19 -3.54 -12.15 5.40
CA THR A 19 -2.29 -12.51 4.70
C THR A 19 -1.33 -11.33 4.74
N LEU A 20 -0.06 -11.63 4.96
CA LEU A 20 1.04 -10.67 4.91
C LEU A 20 1.94 -10.99 3.73
N VAL A 21 2.11 -10.02 2.83
CA VAL A 21 2.99 -10.11 1.67
C VAL A 21 4.25 -9.30 1.92
N PHE A 22 5.40 -9.92 1.70
CA PHE A 22 6.69 -9.27 1.82
C PHE A 22 7.20 -8.92 0.41
N ASN A 23 7.38 -7.62 0.16
CA ASN A 23 7.99 -7.13 -1.07
C ASN A 23 9.49 -6.96 -0.82
N ALA A 24 10.32 -7.45 -1.73
CA ALA A 24 11.77 -7.27 -1.65
C ALA A 24 12.13 -5.79 -1.88
N HIS A 25 12.64 -5.12 -0.85
CA HIS A 25 13.02 -3.71 -0.94
C HIS A 25 14.18 -3.49 -1.92
N ASP A 26 15.15 -4.40 -1.97
CA ASP A 26 16.27 -4.34 -2.92
C ASP A 26 15.80 -4.34 -4.38
N GLN A 27 14.75 -5.09 -4.70
CA GLN A 27 14.17 -5.10 -6.04
C GLN A 27 13.53 -3.74 -6.38
N PHE A 28 12.88 -3.11 -5.40
CA PHE A 28 12.32 -1.78 -5.56
C PHE A 28 13.40 -0.72 -5.79
N GLU A 29 14.47 -0.73 -5.00
CA GLU A 29 15.58 0.22 -5.18
C GLU A 29 16.23 0.06 -6.55
N ARG A 30 16.42 -1.16 -7.04
CA ARG A 30 16.95 -1.40 -8.40
C ARG A 30 16.06 -0.79 -9.48
N ILE A 31 14.74 -1.01 -9.40
CA ILE A 31 13.77 -0.43 -10.34
C ILE A 31 13.82 1.10 -10.32
N ARG A 32 14.05 1.69 -9.15
CA ARG A 32 14.20 3.14 -8.96
C ARG A 32 15.49 3.66 -9.57
N THR A 33 16.62 3.01 -9.30
CA THR A 33 17.94 3.38 -9.88
C THR A 33 17.97 3.26 -11.40
N GLU A 34 17.22 2.30 -11.96
CA GLU A 34 17.08 2.13 -13.41
C GLU A 34 16.10 3.14 -14.05
N GLY A 35 15.48 4.05 -13.27
CA GLY A 35 14.53 5.04 -13.78
C GLY A 35 13.19 4.46 -14.26
N ARG A 36 12.89 3.19 -13.94
CA ARG A 36 11.71 2.45 -14.43
C ARG A 36 10.49 2.58 -13.51
N TYR A 37 10.67 3.19 -12.34
CA TYR A 37 9.63 3.32 -11.32
C TYR A 37 8.35 3.99 -11.84
N ASN A 38 8.47 5.15 -12.51
CA ASN A 38 7.29 5.91 -12.97
C ASN A 38 6.43 5.08 -13.93
N LYS A 39 7.06 4.43 -14.91
CA LYS A 39 6.34 3.57 -15.87
C LYS A 39 5.64 2.40 -15.17
N LEU A 40 6.29 1.78 -14.18
CA LEU A 40 5.70 0.70 -13.41
C LEU A 40 4.50 1.19 -12.60
N ARG A 41 4.65 2.31 -11.88
CA ARG A 41 3.60 2.96 -11.11
C ARG A 41 2.37 3.27 -11.98
N ASP A 42 2.59 3.91 -13.12
CA ASP A 42 1.51 4.32 -14.02
C ASP A 42 0.78 3.10 -14.59
N THR A 43 1.52 2.03 -14.93
CA THR A 43 0.94 0.76 -15.36
C THR A 43 0.07 0.12 -14.26
N ILE A 44 0.54 0.12 -13.01
CA ILE A 44 -0.21 -0.40 -11.87
C ILE A 44 -1.49 0.42 -11.65
N ARG A 45 -1.41 1.75 -11.69
CA ARG A 45 -2.56 2.66 -11.53
C ARG A 45 -3.61 2.45 -12.61
N THR A 46 -3.20 2.31 -13.87
CA THR A 46 -4.12 2.02 -14.98
C THR A 46 -4.87 0.71 -14.76
N ARG A 47 -4.17 -0.34 -14.32
CA ARG A 47 -4.80 -1.64 -14.02
C ARG A 47 -5.71 -1.58 -12.80
N ASP A 48 -5.33 -0.83 -11.76
CA ASP A 48 -6.17 -0.65 -10.57
C ASP A 48 -7.44 0.13 -10.89
N VAL A 49 -7.38 1.15 -11.74
CA VAL A 49 -8.59 1.83 -12.23
C VAL A 49 -9.46 0.87 -13.03
N ALA A 50 -8.88 0.10 -13.94
CA ALA A 50 -9.64 -0.85 -14.75
C ALA A 50 -10.31 -1.96 -13.91
N TYR A 51 -9.68 -2.38 -12.81
CA TYR A 51 -10.17 -3.48 -11.97
C TYR A 51 -11.03 -3.02 -10.79
N SER A 52 -10.67 -1.90 -10.16
CA SER A 52 -11.25 -1.38 -8.91
C SER A 52 -12.05 -0.09 -9.11
N GLY A 53 -12.12 0.46 -10.33
CA GLY A 53 -12.87 1.66 -10.69
C GLY A 53 -12.23 3.00 -10.30
N SER A 54 -11.12 2.99 -9.55
CA SER A 54 -10.39 4.19 -9.12
C SER A 54 -8.96 3.83 -8.74
N ILE A 55 -8.06 4.82 -8.71
CA ILE A 55 -6.73 4.64 -8.12
C ILE A 55 -6.89 4.40 -6.62
N ASN A 56 -6.14 3.45 -6.06
CA ASN A 56 -6.08 3.24 -4.62
C ASN A 56 -5.60 4.53 -3.91
N PRO A 57 -6.45 5.19 -3.10
CA PRO A 57 -6.07 6.42 -2.40
C PRO A 57 -4.93 6.16 -1.40
N MET A 58 -4.75 4.91 -0.99
CA MET A 58 -3.65 4.51 -0.12
C MET A 58 -2.33 4.29 -0.87
N LEU A 59 -2.24 4.52 -2.18
CA LEU A 59 -1.00 4.46 -2.97
C LEU A 59 -0.56 5.87 -3.38
N GLU A 60 -0.30 6.70 -2.37
CA GLU A 60 0.34 7.99 -2.58
C GLU A 60 1.77 7.83 -3.09
N ASP A 61 2.25 8.89 -3.76
CA ASP A 61 3.63 8.92 -4.23
C ASP A 61 4.60 8.80 -3.06
N PHE A 62 5.65 8.01 -3.27
CA PHE A 62 6.67 7.74 -2.27
C PHE A 62 7.22 9.04 -1.66
N GLY A 63 7.25 9.10 -0.32
CA GLY A 63 7.76 10.24 0.45
C GLY A 63 6.77 11.35 0.77
N GLN A 64 5.52 11.31 0.28
CA GLN A 64 4.49 12.31 0.62
C GLN A 64 3.75 12.01 1.93
N SER A 65 3.63 10.75 2.30
CA SER A 65 2.98 10.31 3.54
C SER A 65 3.64 9.05 4.11
N SER A 66 3.31 8.73 5.37
CA SER A 66 3.79 7.52 6.01
C SER A 66 3.32 6.28 5.24
N GLU A 67 4.28 5.44 4.85
CA GLU A 67 4.01 4.24 4.04
C GLU A 67 3.14 3.21 4.77
N VAL A 68 3.05 3.31 6.10
CA VAL A 68 2.22 2.45 6.97
C VAL A 68 0.77 2.40 6.49
N TYR A 69 0.24 3.53 6.02
CA TYR A 69 -1.12 3.62 5.50
C TYR A 69 -1.30 2.82 4.20
N GLN A 70 -0.26 2.73 3.39
CA GLN A 70 -0.28 1.98 2.13
C GLN A 70 -0.28 0.47 2.37
N TYR A 71 0.32 0.05 3.49
CA TYR A 71 0.65 -1.33 3.80
C TYR A 71 -0.46 -2.09 4.50
N SER A 72 -1.38 -1.44 5.21
CA SER A 72 -2.35 -2.17 6.04
C SER A 72 -3.50 -2.85 5.27
N GLY A 73 -3.75 -2.43 4.03
CA GLY A 73 -4.92 -2.91 3.28
C GLY A 73 -6.25 -2.22 3.65
N LYS A 74 -6.20 -1.26 4.58
CA LYS A 74 -7.34 -0.48 5.06
C LYS A 74 -7.32 0.96 4.52
N ALA A 75 -8.50 1.49 4.22
CA ALA A 75 -8.67 2.93 4.00
C ALA A 75 -8.81 3.63 5.36
N TYR A 76 -8.01 4.66 5.59
CA TYR A 76 -8.04 5.48 6.80
C TYR A 76 -8.66 6.84 6.49
N ASP A 77 -9.32 7.42 7.48
CA ASP A 77 -9.74 8.82 7.47
C ASP A 77 -8.71 9.68 8.23
N GLU A 78 -8.85 11.00 8.14
CA GLU A 78 -7.99 11.96 8.85
C GLU A 78 -8.11 11.87 10.38
N ALA A 79 -9.19 11.27 10.88
CA ALA A 79 -9.45 11.11 12.31
C ALA A 79 -8.73 9.88 12.91
N TRP A 80 -8.23 8.98 12.07
CA TRP A 80 -7.67 7.72 12.54
C TRP A 80 -6.38 7.94 13.34
N LYS A 81 -6.33 7.29 14.51
CA LYS A 81 -5.13 7.22 15.35
C LYS A 81 -4.77 5.76 15.59
N CYS A 82 -3.47 5.47 15.59
CA CYS A 82 -2.98 4.15 15.94
C CYS A 82 -3.42 3.80 17.37
N PRO A 83 -4.15 2.69 17.59
CA PRO A 83 -4.59 2.30 18.93
C PRO A 83 -3.43 1.76 19.79
N PHE A 84 -2.31 1.42 19.16
CA PHE A 84 -1.12 0.96 19.85
C PHE A 84 -0.36 2.15 20.43
N LEU A 85 -0.34 2.25 21.75
CA LEU A 85 0.46 3.21 22.50
C LEU A 85 1.66 2.45 23.09
N SER A 86 2.83 2.63 22.48
CA SER A 86 4.06 2.02 22.99
C SER A 86 4.48 2.70 24.30
N GLN A 87 4.70 1.92 25.36
CA GLN A 87 5.30 2.42 26.60
C GLN A 87 6.79 2.75 26.45
N HIS A 88 7.40 2.31 25.34
CA HIS A 88 8.81 2.54 25.01
C HIS A 88 9.02 3.67 23.99
N ALA A 89 7.96 4.37 23.56
CA ALA A 89 8.10 5.60 22.81
C ALA A 89 8.50 6.73 23.78
N ARG A 90 9.79 6.78 24.14
CA ARG A 90 10.44 7.95 24.73
C ARG A 90 11.48 8.47 23.76
#